data_AF-A0AAP5WF66-F1
#
_entry.id   AF-A0AAP5WF66-F1
#
_cell.length_a   1.000
_cell.length_b   1.000
_cell.length_c   1.000
_cell.angle_alpha   90.00
_cell.angle_beta   90.00
_cell.angle_gamma   90.00
#
_symmetry.space_group_name_H-M   'P 1'
#
loop_
_entity.id
_entity.type
_entity.pdbx_description
1 polymer ?
#
loop_
_entity_poly.entity_id
_entity_poly.type
_entity_poly.pdbx_seq_one_letter_code
_entity_poly.pdbx_strand_id
1 'polypeptide(L)'
;MGEFTMNEKYQQLSELIGKAFFEPEFKSDPKIQNTITTAATQLHNHEDYTKIAVELSLGITNLYLTQHKVATILKTIYDFVADDADATKLDLQTRRNLGILSGYVRSPLNSDKIW
;
A
#
# COMPACT_ATOMS: atom_id res chain seq x y z
N MET A 1 2.45 20.48 16.16
CA MET A 1 3.08 19.33 15.49
C MET A 1 2.56 18.11 16.19
N GLY A 2 1.58 17.42 15.60
CA GLY A 2 0.99 16.23 16.20
C GLY A 2 1.85 15.02 15.87
N GLU A 3 2.42 14.39 16.90
CA GLU A 3 2.83 12.99 16.80
C GLU A 3 1.55 12.18 16.58
N PHE A 4 1.28 11.80 15.32
CA PHE A 4 0.22 10.86 15.04
C PHE A 4 0.61 9.53 15.69
N THR A 5 -0.13 9.16 16.72
CA THR A 5 0.05 7.86 17.36
C THR A 5 -0.26 6.76 16.34
N MET A 6 0.44 5.62 16.41
CA MET A 6 0.30 4.51 15.45
C MET A 6 -1.16 4.10 15.21
N ASN A 7 -2.01 4.26 16.23
CA ASN A 7 -3.44 3.99 16.15
C ASN A 7 -4.20 4.93 15.18
N GLU A 8 -3.81 6.21 15.10
CA GLU A 8 -4.41 7.18 14.18
C GLU A 8 -4.06 6.87 12.72
N LYS A 9 -2.83 6.42 12.45
CA LYS A 9 -2.42 5.98 11.10
C LYS A 9 -3.19 4.73 10.65
N TYR A 10 -3.46 3.78 11.55
CA TYR A 10 -4.34 2.64 11.26
C TYR A 10 -5.76 3.06 10.92
N GLN A 11 -6.34 3.97 11.71
CA GLN A 11 -7.69 4.47 11.45
C GLN A 11 -7.76 5.20 10.12
N GLN A 12 -6.82 6.09 9.82
CA GLN A 12 -6.78 6.81 8.55
C GLN A 12 -6.60 5.87 7.35
N LEU A 13 -5.73 4.87 7.47
CA LEU A 13 -5.55 3.88 6.41
C LEU A 13 -6.83 3.04 6.20
N SER A 14 -7.49 2.65 7.30
CA SER A 14 -8.77 1.94 7.25
C SER A 14 -9.87 2.77 6.59
N GLU A 15 -9.95 4.07 6.89
CA GLU A 15 -10.88 4.99 6.22
C GLU A 15 -10.57 5.16 4.73
N LEU A 16 -9.30 5.28 4.36
CA LEU A 16 -8.89 5.39 2.96
C LEU A 16 -9.22 4.12 2.16
N ILE A 17 -8.95 2.94 2.73
CA ILE A 17 -9.35 1.65 2.17
C ILE A 17 -10.87 1.56 2.08
N GLY A 18 -11.60 1.97 3.13
CA GLY A 18 -13.05 2.05 3.13
C GLY A 18 -13.59 2.89 1.98
N LYS A 19 -13.00 4.06 1.71
CA LYS A 19 -13.34 4.89 0.55
C LYS A 19 -13.01 4.23 -0.78
N ALA A 20 -11.88 3.53 -0.87
CA ALA A 20 -11.49 2.82 -2.09
C ALA A 20 -12.52 1.75 -2.52
N PHE A 21 -13.21 1.09 -1.58
CA PHE A 21 -14.30 0.16 -1.91
C PHE A 21 -15.49 0.80 -2.64
N PHE A 22 -15.70 2.11 -2.48
CA PHE A 22 -16.81 2.82 -3.12
C PHE A 22 -16.45 3.36 -4.52
N GLU A 23 -15.17 3.36 -4.89
CA GLU A 23 -14.74 3.90 -6.17
C GLU A 23 -15.15 2.98 -7.34
N PRO A 24 -15.57 3.54 -8.49
CA PRO A 24 -15.96 2.74 -9.64
C PRO A 24 -14.79 1.92 -10.20
N GLU A 25 -13.58 2.46 -10.12
CA GLU A 25 -12.34 1.80 -10.57
C GLU A 25 -12.04 0.54 -9.76
N PHE A 26 -12.37 0.54 -8.46
CA PHE A 26 -12.28 -0.64 -7.61
C PHE A 26 -13.23 -1.74 -8.09
N LYS A 27 -14.46 -1.39 -8.48
CA LYS A 27 -15.44 -2.38 -8.98
C LYS A 27 -15.05 -2.99 -10.33
N SER A 28 -14.26 -2.26 -11.12
CA SER A 28 -13.85 -2.67 -12.46
C SER A 28 -12.63 -3.59 -12.48
N ASP A 29 -11.79 -3.60 -11.44
CA ASP A 29 -10.54 -4.35 -11.47
C ASP A 29 -10.39 -5.37 -10.32
N PRO A 30 -10.34 -6.68 -10.62
CA PRO A 30 -10.24 -7.71 -9.60
C PRO A 30 -8.89 -7.74 -8.85
N LYS A 31 -7.80 -7.22 -9.45
CA LYS A 31 -6.51 -7.13 -8.75
C LYS A 31 -6.53 -6.01 -7.71
N ILE A 32 -7.13 -4.86 -8.04
CA ILE A 32 -7.36 -3.75 -7.10
C ILE A 32 -8.21 -4.25 -5.93
N GLN A 33 -9.29 -4.98 -6.23
CA GLN A 33 -10.15 -5.57 -5.20
C GLN A 33 -9.38 -6.47 -4.26
N ASN A 34 -8.54 -7.34 -4.81
CA ASN A 34 -7.74 -8.25 -4.00
C ASN A 34 -6.74 -7.49 -3.11
N THR A 35 -5.97 -6.54 -3.67
CA THR A 35 -4.99 -5.74 -2.91
C THR A 35 -5.62 -5.01 -1.71
N ILE A 36 -6.74 -4.33 -1.93
CA ILE A 36 -7.42 -3.56 -0.88
C ILE A 36 -8.14 -4.48 0.12
N THR A 37 -8.73 -5.59 -0.34
CA THR A 37 -9.36 -6.57 0.56
C THR A 37 -8.33 -7.28 1.44
N THR A 38 -7.16 -7.63 0.88
CA THR A 38 -6.03 -8.16 1.65
C THR A 38 -5.59 -7.15 2.70
N ALA A 39 -5.35 -5.89 2.33
CA ALA A 39 -4.96 -4.86 3.29
C ALA A 39 -6.00 -4.63 4.39
N ALA A 40 -7.29 -4.61 4.04
CA ALA A 40 -8.38 -4.51 5.02
C ALA A 40 -8.38 -5.70 6.01
N THR A 41 -8.13 -6.90 5.51
CA THR A 41 -8.04 -8.12 6.33
C THR A 41 -6.84 -8.06 7.27
N GLN A 42 -5.68 -7.61 6.78
CA GLN A 42 -4.46 -7.48 7.58
C GLN A 42 -4.61 -6.41 8.66
N LEU A 43 -5.25 -5.29 8.34
CA LEU A 43 -5.60 -4.25 9.33
C LEU A 43 -6.52 -4.81 10.41
N HIS A 44 -7.54 -5.59 10.03
CA HIS A 44 -8.46 -6.23 10.97
C HIS A 44 -7.75 -7.24 11.88
N ASN A 45 -6.77 -7.97 11.35
CA ASN A 45 -5.96 -8.94 12.10
C ASN A 45 -4.88 -8.29 12.98
N HIS A 46 -4.79 -6.95 13.01
CA HIS A 46 -3.74 -6.21 13.70
C HIS A 46 -2.33 -6.66 13.27
N GLU A 47 -2.15 -7.01 11.99
CA GLU A 47 -0.83 -7.28 11.43
C GLU A 47 0.03 -6.02 11.40
N ASP A 48 1.35 -6.19 11.34
CA ASP A 48 2.32 -5.10 11.38
C ASP A 48 2.04 -4.02 10.31
N TYR A 49 1.91 -2.76 10.75
CA TYR A 49 1.59 -1.63 9.88
C TYR A 49 2.59 -1.48 8.74
N THR A 50 3.88 -1.65 9.04
CA THR A 50 4.95 -1.52 8.05
C THR A 50 4.77 -2.56 6.95
N LYS A 51 4.36 -3.78 7.33
CA LYS A 51 4.09 -4.85 6.37
C LYS A 51 2.93 -4.48 5.45
N ILE A 52 1.83 -4.00 6.04
CA ILE A 52 0.64 -3.56 5.30
C ILE A 52 1.00 -2.41 4.34
N ALA A 53 1.77 -1.42 4.82
CA ALA A 53 2.24 -0.29 4.05
C ALA A 53 3.09 -0.72 2.85
N VAL A 54 4.03 -1.65 3.05
CA VAL A 54 4.87 -2.19 1.97
C VAL A 54 4.04 -3.01 0.98
N GLU A 55 3.12 -3.86 1.45
CA GLU A 55 2.27 -4.66 0.58
C GLU A 55 1.32 -3.81 -0.28
N LEU A 56 0.71 -2.79 0.32
CA LEU A 56 -0.10 -1.81 -0.41
C LEU A 56 0.74 -1.06 -1.44
N SER A 57 1.92 -0.56 -1.02
CA SER A 57 2.84 0.18 -1.88
C SER A 57 3.23 -0.66 -3.10
N LEU A 58 3.63 -1.92 -2.89
CA LEU A 58 3.96 -2.85 -3.97
C LEU A 58 2.75 -3.21 -4.83
N GLY A 59 1.59 -3.49 -4.23
CA GLY A 59 0.38 -3.85 -4.94
C GLY A 59 -0.08 -2.76 -5.90
N ILE A 60 -0.14 -1.52 -5.41
CA ILE A 60 -0.53 -0.33 -6.19
C ILE A 60 0.51 -0.04 -7.28
N THR A 61 1.79 -0.17 -6.95
CA THR A 61 2.88 -0.01 -7.91
C THR A 61 2.82 -1.05 -9.04
N ASN A 62 2.55 -2.31 -8.71
CA ASN A 62 2.43 -3.39 -9.69
C ASN A 62 1.18 -3.22 -10.57
N LEU A 63 0.07 -2.75 -9.99
CA LEU A 63 -1.11 -2.31 -10.73
C LEU A 63 -0.77 -1.22 -11.74
N TYR A 64 -0.06 -0.18 -11.31
CA TYR A 64 0.40 0.88 -12.21
C TYR A 64 1.33 0.34 -13.32
N LEU A 65 2.27 -0.53 -13.00
CA LEU A 65 3.16 -1.14 -14.00
C LEU A 65 2.42 -2.01 -15.02
N THR A 66 1.30 -2.60 -14.65
CA THR A 66 0.54 -3.51 -15.54
C THR A 66 -0.52 -2.80 -16.36
N GLN A 67 -1.13 -1.72 -15.84
CA GLN A 67 -2.24 -1.03 -16.50
C GLN A 67 -1.91 0.39 -16.95
N HIS A 68 -0.78 0.95 -16.52
CA HIS A 68 -0.41 2.35 -16.67
C HIS A 68 -1.50 3.34 -16.25
N LYS A 69 -2.43 2.87 -15.41
CA LYS A 69 -3.56 3.60 -14.85
C LYS A 69 -3.74 3.16 -13.41
N VAL A 70 -3.95 4.12 -12.54
CA VAL A 70 -4.20 3.87 -11.13
C VAL A 70 -5.23 4.88 -10.66
N ALA A 71 -6.24 4.39 -9.94
CA ALA A 71 -7.29 5.24 -9.40
C ALA A 71 -6.69 6.31 -8.49
N THR A 72 -7.30 7.50 -8.49
CA THR A 72 -6.81 8.60 -7.66
C THR A 72 -6.78 8.21 -6.18
N ILE A 73 -7.78 7.45 -5.70
CA ILE A 73 -7.82 6.95 -4.32
C ILE A 73 -6.63 6.04 -4.00
N LEU A 74 -6.21 5.20 -4.95
CA LEU A 74 -5.11 4.26 -4.76
C LEU A 74 -3.78 5.02 -4.74
N LYS A 75 -3.65 6.06 -5.56
CA LYS A 75 -2.51 6.96 -5.48
C LYS A 75 -2.44 7.64 -4.12
N THR A 76 -3.57 8.11 -3.58
CA THR A 76 -3.63 8.70 -2.23
C THR A 76 -3.24 7.69 -1.15
N ILE A 77 -3.72 6.45 -1.25
CA ILE A 77 -3.32 5.37 -0.32
C ILE A 77 -1.82 5.11 -0.42
N TYR A 78 -1.29 5.02 -1.65
CA TYR A 78 0.14 4.84 -1.89
C TYR A 78 0.97 5.96 -1.24
N ASP A 79 0.63 7.22 -1.51
CA ASP A 79 1.36 8.38 -0.98
C ASP A 79 1.32 8.40 0.55
N PHE A 80 0.17 8.05 1.14
CA PHE A 80 0.00 7.97 2.59
C PHE A 80 0.89 6.91 3.23
N VAL A 81 0.98 5.72 2.63
CA VAL A 81 1.78 4.62 3.17
C VAL A 81 3.22 4.62 2.69
N ALA A 82 3.59 5.39 1.67
CA ALA A 82 4.90 5.34 1.04
C ALA A 82 6.03 5.72 1.99
N ASP A 83 5.81 6.73 2.85
CA ASP A 83 6.79 7.17 3.84
C ASP A 83 6.99 6.12 4.96
N ASP A 84 5.93 5.38 5.28
CA ASP A 84 5.96 4.30 6.27
C ASP A 84 6.31 2.92 5.67
N ALA A 85 6.31 2.79 4.34
CA ALA A 85 6.57 1.56 3.58
C ALA A 85 8.07 1.25 3.51
N ASP A 86 8.71 1.15 4.68
CA ASP A 86 10.12 0.84 4.79
C ASP A 86 10.33 -0.68 4.84
N ALA A 87 10.65 -1.25 3.69
CA ALA A 87 10.95 -2.68 3.58
C ALA A 87 12.21 -3.10 4.36
N THR A 88 13.06 -2.18 4.82
CA THR A 88 14.21 -2.54 5.65
C THR A 88 13.81 -2.90 7.07
N LYS A 89 12.65 -2.41 7.55
CA LYS A 89 12.07 -2.73 8.85
C LYS A 89 11.32 -4.07 8.86
N LEU A 90 11.12 -4.70 7.70
CA LEU A 90 10.46 -6.00 7.58
C LEU A 90 11.43 -7.16 7.78
N ASP A 91 10.92 -8.25 8.38
CA ASP A 91 11.63 -9.53 8.48
C ASP A 91 12.07 -10.06 7.11
N LEU A 92 13.24 -10.71 7.10
CA LEU A 92 13.85 -11.27 5.89
C LEU A 92 12.90 -12.25 5.15
N GLN A 93 12.11 -13.02 5.91
CA GLN A 93 11.14 -13.95 5.36
C GLN A 93 10.00 -13.22 4.64
N THR A 94 9.45 -12.17 5.26
CA THR A 94 8.42 -11.31 4.66
C THR A 94 8.95 -10.62 3.41
N ARG A 95 10.15 -10.03 3.49
CA ARG A 95 10.82 -9.41 2.34
C ARG A 95 11.01 -10.39 1.18
N ARG A 96 11.45 -11.62 1.46
CA ARG A 96 11.57 -12.68 0.44
C ARG A 96 10.22 -13.05 -0.17
N ASN A 97 9.18 -13.18 0.66
CA ASN A 97 7.83 -13.50 0.19
C ASN A 97 7.27 -12.41 -0.73
N LEU A 98 7.64 -11.15 -0.45
CA LEU A 98 7.30 -9.98 -1.27
C LEU A 98 8.27 -9.75 -2.45
N GLY A 99 9.29 -10.61 -2.64
CA GLY A 99 10.27 -10.48 -3.72
C GLY A 99 11.32 -9.38 -3.51
N ILE A 100 11.41 -8.78 -2.31
CA ILE A 100 12.34 -7.70 -1.96
C ILE A 100 13.66 -8.29 -1.42
N LEU A 101 14.52 -8.76 -2.32
CA LEU A 101 15.76 -9.46 -1.94
C LEU A 101 16.93 -8.55 -1.53
N SER A 102 16.96 -7.28 -1.95
CA SER A 102 18.15 -6.40 -1.80
C SER A 102 17.98 -5.20 -0.86
N GLY A 103 16.85 -5.08 -0.15
CA GLY A 103 16.57 -3.91 0.70
C GLY A 103 16.16 -2.67 -0.08
N TYR A 104 16.25 -2.73 -1.41
CA TYR A 104 15.67 -1.77 -2.32
C TYR A 104 14.29 -2.25 -2.75
N VAL A 105 13.24 -1.69 -2.14
CA VAL A 105 12.00 -1.49 -2.89
C VAL A 105 12.31 -0.34 -3.83
N ARG A 106 12.74 -0.64 -5.05
CA ARG A 106 12.55 0.33 -6.12
C ARG A 106 11.04 0.48 -6.24
N SER A 107 10.48 1.53 -5.66
CA SER A 107 9.15 2.00 -6.04
C SER A 107 9.28 2.68 -7.40
N PRO A 108 8.74 2.12 -8.49
CA PRO A 108 8.61 2.82 -9.77
C PRO A 108 7.95 4.19 -9.66
N LEU A 109 7.17 4.43 -8.61
CA LEU A 109 6.51 5.70 -8.33
C LEU A 109 7.45 6.75 -7.69
N ASN A 110 8.58 6.35 -7.10
CA ASN A 110 9.47 7.25 -6.37
C ASN A 110 10.76 7.59 -7.14
N SER A 111 11.07 6.85 -8.21
CA SER A 111 12.40 6.94 -8.85
C SER A 111 12.54 8.03 -9.90
N ASP A 112 11.47 8.67 -10.33
CA ASP A 112 11.56 9.84 -11.18
C ASP A 112 10.25 10.61 -11.06
N LYS A 113 10.35 11.93 -11.15
CA LYS A 113 9.20 12.80 -11.39
C LYS A 113 8.51 12.41 -12.70
N ILE A 114 7.68 11.37 -12.67
CA ILE A 114 6.77 10.99 -13.76
C ILE A 114 5.34 11.04 -13.23
N TRP A 115 5.00 12.17 -12.61
CA TRP A 115 3.64 12.68 -12.45
C TRP A 115 3.69 14.19 -12.53
#